data_AF-A0A662SDB1-F1
#
_entry.id   AF-A0A662SDB1-F1
#
_cell.length_a   1.000
_cell.length_b   1.000
_cell.length_c   1.000
_cell.angle_alpha   90.00
_cell.angle_beta   90.00
_cell.angle_gamma   90.00
#
_symmetry.space_group_name_H-M   'P 1'
#
loop_
_entity.id
_entity.type
_entity.pdbx_description
1 polymer ?
#
loop_
_entity_poly.entity_id
_entity_poly.type
_entity_poly.pdbx_seq_one_letter_code
_entity_poly.pdbx_strand_id
1 'polypeptide(L)' 'MASLVEDLTKYRRGKEWLSKNIELLKEAYRGRYIAVLGDRVVDQDEDGYSLIRRLWSRGLYPGPIIIKFIE' A
#
# COMPACT_ATOMS: atom_id res chain seq x y z
N MET A 1 -4.72 14.89 14.68
CA MET A 1 -4.25 13.51 14.92
C MET A 1 -5.26 12.58 14.29
N ALA A 2 -4.85 11.75 13.32
CA ALA A 2 -5.73 10.67 12.84
C ALA A 2 -6.04 9.76 14.03
N SER A 3 -7.31 9.37 14.21
CA SER A 3 -7.66 8.48 15.31
C SER A 3 -7.21 7.06 14.95
N LEU A 4 -6.79 6.27 15.95
CA LEU A 4 -6.46 4.85 15.76
C LEU A 4 -7.57 4.09 15.01
N VAL A 5 -8.83 4.47 15.25
CA VAL A 5 -10.01 3.90 14.58
C VAL A 5 -10.01 4.22 13.09
N GLU A 6 -9.63 5.44 12.71
CA GLU A 6 -9.53 5.86 11.31
C GLU A 6 -8.45 5.06 10.57
N ASP A 7 -7.28 4.90 11.18
CA ASP A 7 -6.18 4.12 10.59
C ASP A 7 -6.55 2.65 10.44
N LEU A 8 -7.18 2.04 11.45
CA LEU A 8 -7.70 0.68 11.36
C LEU A 8 -8.74 0.52 10.26
N THR A 9 -9.62 1.51 10.11
CA THR A 9 -10.67 1.51 9.07
C THR A 9 -10.03 1.59 7.67
N LYS A 10 -9.05 2.49 7.48
CA LYS A 10 -8.32 2.63 6.22
C LYS A 10 -7.51 1.39 5.88
N TYR A 11 -6.85 0.79 6.87
CA TYR A 11 -6.10 -0.45 6.69
C TYR A 11 -7.01 -1.62 6.27
N ARG A 12 -8.16 -1.77 6.95
CA ARG A 12 -9.16 -2.79 6.59
C ARG A 12 -9.67 -2.60 5.16
N ARG A 13 -10.03 -1.37 4.78
CA ARG A 13 -10.44 -1.04 3.41
C ARG A 13 -9.33 -1.35 2.39
N GLY A 14 -8.09 -1.02 2.73
CA GLY A 14 -6.88 -1.39 1.99
C GLY A 14 -6.81 -2.88 1.67
N LYS A 15 -7.01 -3.72 2.68
CA LYS A 15 -6.98 -5.18 2.51
C LYS A 15 -8.11 -5.67 1.61
N GLU A 16 -9.33 -5.19 1.85
CA GLU A 16 -10.50 -5.59 1.06
C GLU A 16 -10.33 -5.18 -0.41
N TRP A 17 -9.85 -3.97 -0.68
CA TRP A 17 -9.59 -3.48 -2.03
C TRP A 17 -8.46 -4.27 -2.71
N LEU A 18 -7.34 -4.49 -2.02
CA LEU A 18 -6.20 -5.25 -2.53
C LEU A 18 -6.63 -6.66 -2.96
N SER A 19 -7.41 -7.34 -2.12
CA SER A 19 -7.91 -8.69 -2.42
C SER A 19 -8.82 -8.72 -3.65
N LYS A 20 -9.67 -7.69 -3.84
CA LYS A 20 -10.59 -7.62 -4.97
C LYS A 20 -9.91 -7.28 -6.29
N ASN A 21 -8.78 -6.58 -6.25
CA ASN A 21 -8.09 -6.07 -7.43
C ASN A 21 -6.78 -6.80 -7.75
N ILE A 22 -6.48 -7.91 -7.06
CA ILE A 22 -5.17 -8.55 -7.14
C ILE A 22 -4.79 -8.98 -8.56
N GLU A 23 -5.74 -9.46 -9.37
CA GLU A 23 -5.47 -9.87 -10.75
C GLU A 23 -5.12 -8.67 -11.64
N LEU A 24 -5.86 -7.57 -11.54
CA LEU A 24 -5.54 -6.31 -12.24
C LEU A 24 -4.18 -5.75 -11.80
N LEU A 25 -3.86 -5.88 -10.51
CA LEU A 25 -2.57 -5.43 -9.97
C LEU A 25 -1.41 -6.28 -10.47
N LYS A 26 -1.60 -7.59 -10.68
CA LYS A 26 -0.60 -8.45 -11.31
C LYS A 26 -0.31 -8.02 -12.73
N GLU A 27 -1.34 -7.68 -13.52
CA GLU A 27 -1.13 -7.18 -14.89
C GLU A 27 -0.33 -5.87 -14.92
N ALA A 28 -0.59 -4.95 -14.00
CA ALA A 28 0.02 -3.63 -14.00
C ALA A 28 1.36 -3.52 -13.25
N TYR A 29 1.59 -4.35 -12.22
CA TYR A 29 2.69 -4.18 -11.27
C TYR A 29 3.47 -5.47 -10.99
N ARG A 30 3.37 -6.51 -11.85
CA ARG A 30 4.17 -7.73 -11.70
C ARG A 30 5.65 -7.42 -11.45
N GLY A 31 6.22 -8.09 -10.46
CA GLY A 31 7.63 -7.96 -10.06
C GLY A 31 7.94 -6.71 -9.23
N ARG A 32 6.93 -5.98 -8.76
CA ARG A 32 7.10 -4.74 -7.98
C ARG A 32 6.42 -4.85 -6.61
N TYR A 33 6.97 -4.14 -5.64
CA TYR A 33 6.30 -3.74 -4.42
C TYR A 33 5.35 -2.59 -4.70
N ILE A 34 4.12 -2.68 -4.21
CA ILE A 34 3.15 -1.59 -4.23
C ILE A 34 2.83 -1.14 -2.82
N ALA A 35 2.54 0.15 -2.67
CA ALA A 35 2.01 0.76 -1.46
C ALA A 35 0.54 1.11 -1.68
N VAL A 36 -0.35 0.55 -0.87
CA VAL A 36 -1.80 0.76 -0.97
C VAL A 36 -2.30 1.52 0.24
N LEU A 37 -3.10 2.55 -0.01
CA LEU A 37 -3.77 3.34 1.02
C LEU A 37 -5.25 3.47 0.69
N GLY A 38 -6.11 2.80 1.47
CA GLY A 38 -7.55 2.76 1.22
C GLY A 38 -7.90 1.95 -0.03
N ASP A 39 -8.14 2.61 -1.15
CA ASP A 39 -8.65 2.00 -2.39
C ASP A 39 -7.78 2.34 -3.61
N ARG A 40 -6.51 2.67 -3.38
CA ARG A 40 -5.56 3.02 -4.44
C ARG A 40 -4.13 2.66 -4.11
N VAL A 41 -3.36 2.41 -5.17
CA VAL A 41 -1.89 2.41 -5.13
C VAL A 41 -1.41 3.86 -5.02
N VAL A 42 -0.56 4.16 -4.05
CA VAL A 42 -0.01 5.50 -3.81
C VAL A 42 1.46 5.64 -4.18
N ASP A 43 2.20 4.52 -4.25
CA ASP A 43 3.58 4.44 -4.73
C ASP A 43 3.90 2.97 -5.07
N GLN A 44 4.97 2.74 -5.82
CA GLN A 44 5.45 1.41 -6.19
C GLN A 44 6.96 1.44 -6.47
N ASP A 45 7.63 0.32 -6.28
CA ASP A 45 9.06 0.16 -6.56
C ASP A 45 9.42 -1.30 -6.83
N GLU A 46 10.54 -1.55 -7.50
CA GLU A 46 11.10 -2.90 -7.65
C GLU A 46 11.78 -3.35 -6.34
N ASP A 47 12.27 -2.40 -5.53
CA ASP A 47 12.89 -2.62 -4.23
C ASP A 47 12.00 -2.14 -3.07
N GLY A 48 11.61 -3.07 -2.20
CA GLY A 48 10.74 -2.79 -1.06
C GLY A 48 11.35 -1.82 -0.05
N TYR A 49 12.68 -1.81 0.11
CA TYR A 49 13.37 -0.89 1.03
C TYR A 49 13.30 0.55 0.52
N SER A 50 13.58 0.77 -0.76
CA SER A 50 13.49 2.07 -1.43
C SER A 50 12.08 2.64 -1.38
N LEU A 51 11.06 1.79 -1.57
CA LEU A 51 9.66 2.17 -1.41
C LEU A 51 9.35 2.67 0.00
N ILE A 52 9.71 1.88 1.03
CA ILE A 52 9.47 2.24 2.43
C ILE A 52 10.17 3.56 2.78
N ARG A 53 11.42 3.73 2.34
CA ARG A 53 12.19 4.96 2.59
C ARG A 53 11.50 6.19 1.99
N ARG A 54 10.95 6.09 0.77
CA ARG A 54 10.19 7.18 0.14
C ARG A 54 8.86 7.46 0.84
N LEU A 55 8.17 6.45 1.33
CA LEU A 55 6.92 6.65 2.07
C LEU A 55 7.17 7.32 3.41
N TRP A 56 8.23 6.93 4.10
CA TRP A 56 8.62 7.53 5.37
C TRP A 56 9.03 8.99 5.21
N SER A 57 9.80 9.33 4.17
CA SER A 57 10.17 10.74 3.91
C SER A 57 8.96 11.65 3.62
N ARG A 58 7.82 11.07 3.24
CA ARG A 58 6.53 11.76 3.04
C ARG A 58 5.62 11.72 4.27
N GLY A 59 6.05 11.12 5.39
CA GLY A 59 5.25 10.98 6.61
C GLY A 59 4.08 10.00 6.47
N LEU A 60 4.12 9.13 5.46
CA LEU A 60 3.03 8.19 5.16
C LEU A 60 3.21 6.82 5.83
N TYR A 61 4.35 6.60 6.49
CA TYR A 61 4.71 5.36 7.17
C TYR A 61 5.41 5.64 8.52
N PRO A 62 5.12 4.89 9.59
CA PRO A 62 4.11 3.83 9.69
C PRO A 62 2.69 4.41 9.76
N GLY A 63 1.77 3.84 8.99
CA GLY A 63 0.38 4.31 8.89
C GLY A 63 -0.51 3.21 8.30
N PRO A 64 -1.74 3.53 7.84
CA PRO A 64 -2.65 2.54 7.26
C PRO A 64 -2.25 2.04 5.86
N ILE A 65 -0.95 2.14 5.52
CA ILE A 65 -0.39 1.70 4.24
C ILE A 65 -0.09 0.21 4.28
N ILE A 66 -0.52 -0.49 3.24
CA ILE A 66 -0.17 -1.89 2.99
C ILE A 66 0.95 -1.93 1.97
N ILE A 67 2.05 -2.61 2.29
CA ILE A 67 3.10 -2.94 1.34
C ILE A 67 2.91 -4.38 0.89
N LYS A 68 2.86 -4.60 -0.43
CA LYS A 68 2.69 -5.94 -1.01
C LYS A 68 3.58 -6.09 -2.24
N PHE A 69 4.35 -7.16 -2.30
CA PHE A 69 4.99 -7.62 -3.54
C PHE A 69 3.97 -8.32 -4.42
N ILE A 70 3.99 -8.00 -5.71
CA ILE A 70 3.10 -8.55 -6.72
C ILE A 70 3.88 -9.54 -7.60
N GLU A 71 3.46 -10.80 -7.56
CA GLU A 71 4.04 -11.93 -8.30
C GLU A 71 3.50 -12.06 -9.73
#